data_AF-A0A6V2CCE8-F1
#
_entry.id   AF-A0A6V2CCE8-F1
#
_cell.length_a   1.000
_cell.length_b   1.000
_cell.length_c   1.000
_cell.angle_alpha   90.00
_cell.angle_beta   90.00
_cell.angle_gamma   90.00
#
_symmetry.space_group_name_H-M   'P 1'
#
loop_
_entity.id
_entity.type
_entity.pdbx_description
1 polymer ?
#
loop_
_entity_poly.entity_id
_entity_poly.type
_entity_poly.pdbx_seq_one_letter_code
_entity_poly.pdbx_strand_id
1 'polypeptide(L)'
;MLYPDDQKVTPVPNIIVQNRSREKEAFIIVACDGIWDVQTNYECTKMVADIFAEGESDLGLICEECLDICLRRGSKDNMTTLVVKFPAQPIGNGGGVMARREARERAAKEEGHNEGRNSSEGMIS
;
A
#
# COMPACT_ATOMS: atom_id res chain seq x y z
N MET A 1 29.56 5.95 32.30
CA MET A 1 28.34 5.91 31.47
C MET A 1 28.78 5.40 30.11
N LEU A 2 28.11 4.39 29.53
CA LEU A 2 28.43 3.92 28.18
C LEU A 2 28.13 5.03 27.16
N TYR A 3 28.84 5.06 26.03
CA TYR A 3 28.52 5.95 24.92
C TYR A 3 27.14 5.59 24.33
N PRO A 4 26.44 6.52 23.65
CA PRO A 4 25.09 6.26 23.12
C PRO A 4 24.99 5.05 22.19
N ASP A 5 26.04 4.74 21.44
CA ASP A 5 26.18 3.60 20.53
C ASP A 5 26.41 2.25 21.24
N ASP A 6 27.04 2.28 22.41
CA ASP A 6 27.32 1.09 23.23
C ASP A 6 26.12 0.68 24.13
N GLN A 7 25.00 1.40 24.05
CA GLN A 7 23.78 1.07 24.78
C GLN A 7 23.08 -0.14 24.16
N LYS A 8 22.29 -0.88 24.96
CA LYS A 8 21.45 -1.99 24.46
C LYS A 8 20.46 -1.56 23.37
N VAL A 9 19.99 -0.31 23.45
CA VAL A 9 19.20 0.37 22.44
C VAL A 9 19.90 1.68 22.14
N THR A 10 20.27 1.88 20.88
CA THR A 10 21.06 3.02 20.44
C THR A 10 20.17 4.05 19.73
N PRO A 11 20.34 5.36 19.99
CA PRO A 11 19.72 6.42 19.22
C PRO A 11 20.47 6.75 17.93
N VAL A 12 21.61 6.09 17.66
CA VAL A 12 22.44 6.35 16.48
C VAL A 12 21.76 5.79 15.23
N PRO A 13 21.45 6.62 14.22
CA PRO A 13 20.76 6.16 13.02
C PRO A 13 21.72 5.42 12.09
N ASN A 14 21.17 4.51 11.28
CA ASN A 14 21.86 3.98 10.12
C ASN A 14 21.70 4.95 8.94
N ILE A 15 22.80 5.42 8.36
CA ILE A 15 22.80 6.39 7.25
C ILE A 15 23.33 5.72 5.99
N ILE A 16 22.50 5.69 4.95
CA ILE A 16 22.88 5.20 3.62
C ILE A 16 22.69 6.34 2.64
N VAL A 17 23.76 6.67 1.90
CA VAL A 17 23.74 7.73 0.87
C VAL A 17 23.67 7.07 -0.51
N GLN A 18 22.68 7.46 -1.31
CA GLN A 18 22.50 6.97 -2.68
C GLN A 18 22.54 8.14 -3.67
N ASN A 19 23.26 7.97 -4.77
CA ASN A 19 23.32 8.96 -5.84
C ASN A 19 22.02 8.96 -6.63
N ARG A 20 21.52 10.15 -6.94
CA ARG A 20 20.23 10.30 -7.61
C ARG A 20 20.31 10.15 -9.11
N SER A 21 19.30 9.51 -9.71
CA SER A 21 19.11 9.45 -11.16
C SER A 21 17.73 9.98 -11.55
N ARG A 22 17.67 11.27 -11.92
CA ARG A 22 16.41 11.97 -12.19
C ARG A 22 15.57 11.35 -13.32
N GLU A 23 16.21 10.63 -14.24
CA GLU A 23 15.55 9.98 -15.39
C GLU A 23 15.04 8.58 -15.09
N LYS A 24 15.50 7.94 -14.00
CA LYS A 24 15.18 6.54 -13.68
C LYS A 24 14.39 6.38 -12.38
N GLU A 25 14.47 7.36 -11.49
CA GLU A 25 13.79 7.34 -10.20
C GLU A 25 12.29 7.55 -10.34
N ALA A 26 11.53 6.55 -9.86
CA ALA A 26 10.07 6.53 -9.88
C ALA A 26 9.49 7.19 -8.61
N PHE A 27 9.53 6.49 -7.48
CA PHE A 27 9.05 6.99 -6.19
C PHE A 27 9.78 6.32 -5.03
N ILE A 28 9.59 6.85 -3.82
CA ILE A 28 10.00 6.24 -2.55
C ILE A 28 8.76 6.02 -1.68
N ILE A 29 8.74 4.89 -0.98
CA ILE A 29 7.78 4.59 0.07
C ILE A 29 8.54 4.55 1.40
N VAL A 30 8.04 5.30 2.39
CA VAL A 30 8.47 5.19 3.80
C VAL A 30 7.24 4.86 4.61
N ALA A 31 7.29 3.81 5.40
CA ALA A 31 6.16 3.39 6.23
C ALA A 31 6.62 2.71 7.53
N CYS A 32 5.74 2.66 8.53
CA CYS A 32 5.97 1.88 9.75
C CYS A 32 5.71 0.38 9.55
N ASP A 33 6.06 -0.41 10.55
CA ASP A 33 5.83 -1.86 10.64
C ASP A 33 4.37 -2.27 10.41
N GLY A 34 3.39 -1.49 10.87
CA GLY A 34 1.97 -1.76 10.60
C GLY A 34 1.62 -1.92 9.10
N ILE A 35 2.44 -1.38 8.19
CA ILE A 35 2.35 -1.65 6.73
C ILE A 35 3.13 -2.91 6.34
N TRP A 36 4.38 -2.99 6.77
CA TRP A 36 5.33 -4.04 6.37
C TRP A 36 5.03 -5.42 6.97
N ASP A 37 4.24 -5.47 8.05
CA ASP A 37 3.79 -6.71 8.68
C ASP A 37 2.83 -7.52 7.79
N VAL A 38 2.15 -6.86 6.85
CA VAL A 38 1.13 -7.46 5.97
C VAL A 38 1.43 -7.29 4.47
N GLN A 39 2.58 -6.71 4.14
CA GLN A 39 3.04 -6.46 2.78
C GLN A 39 4.54 -6.68 2.67
N THR A 40 4.96 -7.40 1.63
CA THR A 40 6.38 -7.39 1.25
C THR A 40 6.75 -6.10 0.52
N ASN A 41 8.06 -5.78 0.48
CA ASN A 41 8.58 -4.63 -0.28
C ASN A 41 8.10 -4.65 -1.75
N TYR A 42 8.10 -5.82 -2.38
CA TYR A 42 7.66 -5.97 -3.77
C TYR A 42 6.17 -5.73 -3.93
N GLU A 43 5.34 -6.32 -3.08
CA GLU A 43 3.88 -6.12 -3.16
C GLU A 43 3.48 -4.66 -2.94
N CYS A 44 4.07 -4.00 -1.94
CA CYS A 44 3.80 -2.59 -1.65
C CYS A 44 4.25 -1.70 -2.81
N THR A 45 5.47 -1.91 -3.33
CA THR A 45 5.99 -1.15 -4.47
C THR A 45 5.14 -1.37 -5.72
N LYS A 46 4.77 -2.62 -6.01
CA LYS A 46 3.92 -2.97 -7.15
C LYS A 46 2.54 -2.32 -7.01
N MET A 47 1.93 -2.39 -5.83
CA MET A 47 0.64 -1.77 -5.56
C MET A 47 0.67 -0.27 -5.85
N VAL A 48 1.66 0.47 -5.34
CA VAL A 48 1.79 1.92 -5.58
C VAL A 48 2.04 2.21 -7.06
N ALA A 49 2.88 1.42 -7.73
CA ALA A 49 3.13 1.55 -9.16
C ALA A 49 1.87 1.29 -10.00
N ASP A 50 1.08 0.28 -9.65
CA ASP A 50 -0.19 -0.04 -10.30
C ASP A 50 -1.20 1.10 -10.10
N ILE A 51 -1.30 1.69 -8.90
CA ILE A 51 -2.18 2.84 -8.64
C ILE A 51 -1.81 4.05 -9.51
N PHE A 52 -0.51 4.34 -9.66
CA PHE A 52 -0.05 5.38 -10.61
C PHE A 52 -0.41 5.02 -12.06
N ALA A 53 -0.22 3.76 -12.47
CA ALA A 53 -0.58 3.29 -13.81
C ALA A 53 -2.10 3.31 -14.06
N GLU A 54 -2.91 3.16 -13.01
CA GLU A 54 -4.37 3.32 -13.01
C GLU A 54 -4.78 4.81 -13.12
N GLY A 55 -3.84 5.75 -13.12
CA GLY A 55 -4.08 7.17 -13.37
C GLY A 55 -4.20 8.04 -12.12
N GLU A 56 -3.94 7.49 -10.93
CA GLU A 56 -3.94 8.31 -9.72
C GLU A 56 -2.69 9.19 -9.65
N SER A 57 -2.89 10.46 -9.29
CA SER A 57 -1.81 11.43 -9.11
C SER A 57 -1.83 12.11 -7.74
N ASP A 58 -2.94 12.00 -7.00
CA ASP A 58 -3.07 12.49 -5.65
C ASP A 58 -2.36 11.53 -4.69
N LEU A 59 -1.22 11.97 -4.15
CA LEU A 59 -0.43 11.19 -3.20
C LEU A 59 -1.18 10.86 -1.92
N GLY A 60 -2.14 11.69 -1.50
CA GLY A 60 -3.00 11.43 -0.36
C GLY A 60 -3.87 10.20 -0.61
N LEU A 61 -4.54 10.14 -1.77
CA LEU A 61 -5.36 8.99 -2.15
C LEU A 61 -4.52 7.70 -2.29
N ILE A 62 -3.30 7.80 -2.82
CA ILE A 62 -2.38 6.64 -2.89
C ILE A 62 -2.05 6.16 -1.47
N CYS A 63 -1.74 7.07 -0.55
CA CYS A 63 -1.45 6.71 0.83
C CYS A 63 -2.66 6.09 1.53
N GLU A 64 -3.86 6.68 1.37
CA GLU A 64 -5.11 6.12 1.89
C GLU A 64 -5.35 4.70 1.36
N GLU A 65 -5.14 4.48 0.07
CA GLU A 65 -5.33 3.16 -0.54
C GLU A 65 -4.34 2.12 0.01
N CYS A 66 -3.09 2.51 0.30
CA CYS A 66 -2.14 1.65 1.00
C CYS A 66 -2.64 1.29 2.41
N LEU A 67 -3.16 2.26 3.17
CA LEU A 67 -3.72 2.03 4.52
C LEU A 67 -4.94 1.09 4.45
N ASP A 68 -5.87 1.34 3.52
CA ASP A 68 -7.07 0.53 3.30
C ASP A 68 -6.74 -0.92 2.93
N ILE A 69 -5.69 -1.13 2.12
CA ILE A 69 -5.23 -2.48 1.77
C ILE A 69 -4.62 -3.18 2.98
N CYS A 70 -3.74 -2.52 3.73
CA CYS A 70 -3.12 -3.13 4.91
C CYS A 70 -4.14 -3.45 6.00
N LEU A 71 -5.14 -2.58 6.21
CA LEU A 71 -6.26 -2.86 7.11
C LEU A 71 -7.02 -4.13 6.68
N ARG A 72 -7.36 -4.25 5.39
CA ARG A 72 -8.07 -5.42 4.86
C ARG A 72 -7.24 -6.71 4.90
N ARG A 73 -5.92 -6.60 4.82
CA ARG A 73 -5.00 -7.73 5.02
C ARG A 73 -4.80 -8.10 6.50
N GLY A 74 -5.48 -7.39 7.41
CA GLY A 74 -5.52 -7.74 8.82
C GLY A 74 -4.45 -7.06 9.67
N SER A 75 -3.87 -5.95 9.22
CA SER A 75 -3.04 -5.12 10.10
C SER A 75 -3.87 -4.63 11.29
N LYS A 76 -3.29 -4.75 12.50
CA LYS A 76 -3.91 -4.38 13.76
C LYS A 76 -3.15 -3.28 14.49
N ASP A 77 -2.10 -2.75 13.87
CA ASP A 77 -1.24 -1.72 14.46
C ASP A 77 -1.62 -0.32 13.96
N ASN A 78 -0.99 0.71 14.52
CA ASN A 78 -0.94 2.04 13.94
C ASN A 78 -0.22 1.99 12.60
N MET A 79 -0.81 2.62 11.59
CA MET A 79 -0.28 2.65 10.24
C MET A 79 0.02 4.08 9.82
N THR A 80 1.20 4.30 9.26
CA THR A 80 1.64 5.56 8.65
C THR A 80 2.44 5.23 7.41
N THR A 81 2.14 5.93 6.31
CA THR A 81 2.85 5.79 5.05
C THR A 81 3.11 7.18 4.45
N LEU A 82 4.24 7.31 3.76
CA LEU A 82 4.68 8.47 3.03
C LEU A 82 5.14 8.01 1.65
N VAL A 83 4.52 8.57 0.60
CA VAL A 83 4.93 8.35 -0.78
C VAL A 83 5.55 9.63 -1.34
N VAL A 84 6.77 9.53 -1.84
CA VAL A 84 7.48 10.62 -2.53
C VAL A 84 7.54 10.28 -4.00
N LYS A 85 6.80 11.03 -4.84
CA LYS A 85 6.86 10.88 -6.30
C LYS A 85 8.03 11.67 -6.89
N PHE A 86 8.81 11.03 -7.75
CA PHE A 86 9.81 11.72 -8.58
C PHE A 86 9.26 12.05 -9.98
N PRO A 87 9.93 12.95 -10.73
CA PRO A 87 9.45 13.38 -12.04
C PRO A 87 9.33 12.26 -13.08
N ALA A 88 10.15 11.20 -13.01
CA ALA A 88 10.13 10.13 -13.99
C ALA A 88 9.06 9.05 -13.71
N GLN A 89 8.29 9.15 -12.62
CA GLN A 89 7.17 8.24 -12.37
C GLN A 89 6.07 8.42 -13.42
N PRO A 90 5.77 7.40 -14.24
CA PRO A 90 4.65 7.46 -15.18
C PRO A 90 3.33 7.46 -14.42
N ILE A 91 2.35 8.18 -14.97
CA ILE A 91 0.96 8.19 -14.50
C ILE A 91 0.09 7.84 -15.70
N GLY A 92 -0.80 6.86 -15.54
CA GLY A 92 -1.72 6.45 -16.59
C GLY A 92 -2.91 7.39 -16.74
N ASN A 93 -3.94 6.91 -17.43
CA ASN A 93 -5.16 7.68 -17.75
C ASN A 93 -6.44 6.95 -17.33
N GLY A 94 -6.34 6.05 -16.35
CA GLY A 94 -7.50 5.36 -15.79
C GLY A 94 -8.25 6.19 -14.73
N GLY A 95 -9.11 5.52 -13.96
CA GLY A 95 -9.93 6.15 -12.92
C GLY A 95 -9.30 6.23 -11.53
N GLY A 96 -8.00 5.90 -11.40
CA GLY A 96 -7.24 5.99 -10.17
C GLY A 96 -7.85 5.21 -9.00
N VAL A 97 -7.65 5.72 -7.78
CA VAL A 97 -8.10 5.05 -6.55
C VAL A 97 -9.62 4.91 -6.48
N MET A 98 -10.37 5.88 -7.03
CA MET A 98 -11.83 5.85 -7.00
C MET A 98 -12.39 4.67 -7.80
N ALA A 99 -11.93 4.47 -9.04
CA ALA A 99 -12.35 3.30 -9.83
C ALA A 99 -11.96 1.97 -9.15
N ARG A 100 -10.82 1.95 -8.44
CA ARG A 100 -10.36 0.79 -7.67
C ARG A 100 -11.26 0.49 -6.46
N ARG A 101 -11.74 1.52 -5.76
CA ARG A 101 -12.74 1.42 -4.68
C ARG A 101 -14.06 0.89 -5.23
N GLU A 102 -14.57 1.48 -6.31
CA GLU A 102 -15.82 1.03 -6.97
C GLU A 102 -15.74 -0.42 -7.48
N ALA A 103 -14.61 -0.84 -8.06
CA ALA A 103 -14.40 -2.21 -8.51
C ALA A 103 -14.46 -3.21 -7.35
N ARG A 104 -13.85 -2.89 -6.20
CA ARG A 104 -13.90 -3.72 -4.99
C ARG A 104 -15.31 -3.82 -4.41
N GLU A 105 -16.05 -2.71 -4.36
CA GLU A 105 -17.43 -2.72 -3.89
C GLU A 105 -18.35 -3.58 -4.76
N ARG A 106 -18.14 -3.55 -6.09
CA ARG A 106 -18.87 -4.43 -7.02
C ARG A 106 -18.54 -5.90 -6.78
N ALA A 107 -17.26 -6.24 -6.67
CA ALA A 107 -16.83 -7.61 -6.39
C ALA A 107 -17.41 -8.16 -5.07
N ALA A 108 -17.39 -7.36 -4.00
CA ALA A 108 -17.96 -7.75 -2.70
C ALA A 108 -19.48 -8.01 -2.76
N LYS A 109 -20.23 -7.23 -3.57
CA LYS A 109 -21.67 -7.45 -3.79
C LYS A 109 -21.95 -8.73 -4.57
N GLU A 110 -21.11 -9.05 -5.55
CA GLU A 110 -21.22 -10.27 -6.36
C GLU A 110 -20.91 -11.53 -5.54
N GLU A 111 -19.87 -11.50 -4.70
CA GLU A 111 -19.50 -12.60 -3.79
C GLU A 111 -20.65 -12.91 -2.81
N GLY A 112 -21.18 -11.89 -2.12
CA GLY A 112 -22.29 -12.06 -1.20
C GLY A 112 -23.58 -12.55 -1.86
N HIS A 113 -23.84 -12.16 -3.11
CA HIS A 113 -24.97 -12.67 -3.88
C HIS A 113 -24.82 -14.17 -4.21
N ASN A 114 -23.61 -14.60 -4.57
CA ASN A 114 -23.34 -15.99 -4.94
C ASN A 114 -23.37 -16.92 -3.72
N GLU A 115 -22.87 -16.48 -2.56
CA GLU A 115 -22.99 -17.21 -1.30
C GLU A 115 -24.44 -17.38 -0.84
N GLY A 116 -25.26 -16.33 -0.97
CA GLY A 116 -26.70 -16.39 -0.68
C GLY A 116 -27.46 -17.39 -1.57
N ARG A 117 -27.04 -17.51 -2.84
CA ARG A 117 -27.62 -18.47 -3.79
C ARG A 117 -27.21 -19.91 -3.45
N ASN A 118 -25.92 -20.15 -3.22
CA ASN A 118 -25.41 -21.48 -2.87
C ASN A 118 -25.94 -22.00 -1.53
N SER A 119 -26.13 -21.13 -0.54
CA SER A 119 -26.73 -21.49 0.76
C SER A 119 -28.23 -21.80 0.64
N SER A 120 -28.96 -21.14 -0.26
CA SER A 120 -30.37 -21.48 -0.53
C SER A 120 -30.55 -22.82 -1.26
N GLU A 121 -29.61 -23.20 -2.13
CA GLU A 121 -29.65 -24.48 -2.86
C GLU A 121 -29.19 -25.67 -1.99
N GLY A 122 -28.29 -25.46 -1.02
CA GLY A 122 -27.82 -26.49 -0.09
C GLY A 122 -28.79 -26.84 1.05
N MET A 123 -29.91 -26.11 1.20
CA MET A 123 -30.91 -26.35 2.25
C MET A 123 -32.12 -27.19 1.76
N ILE A 124 -32.14 -27.54 0.47
CA ILE A 124 -33.24 -28.27 -0.20
C ILE A 124 -32.93 -29.77 -0.41
N SER A 125 -31.88 -30.31 0.23
CA SER A 125 -31.49 -31.72 0.16
C SER A 125 -31.72 -32.47 1.47
#